data_AF-A0ABD0Q7E8-F1
#
_entry.id   AF-A0ABD0Q7E8-F1
#
_cell.length_a   1.000
_cell.length_b   1.000
_cell.length_c   1.000
_cell.angle_alpha   90.00
_cell.angle_beta   90.00
_cell.angle_gamma   90.00
#
_symmetry.space_group_name_H-M   'P 1'
#
loop_
_entity.id
_entity.type
_entity.pdbx_description
1 polymer ?
#
loop_
_entity_poly.entity_id
_entity_poly.type
_entity_poly.pdbx_seq_one_letter_code
_entity_poly.pdbx_strand_id
1 'polypeptide(L)'
;TVIDRILVFHERTQMPLSSPARLGEQELFPGSGLYLPHYKLASMLQELFHLLFEHFFSEEDLNGAVAFGKRGKVPDGKKILDRRRVDGIMCK
;
A
#
# COMPACT_ATOMS: atom_id res chain seq x y z
N THR A 1 -7.29 23.38 5.52
CA THR A 1 -7.73 22.14 4.83
C THR A 1 -7.87 21.00 5.85
N VAL A 2 -8.35 19.81 5.47
CA VAL A 2 -8.39 18.64 6.38
C VAL A 2 -6.99 18.32 6.93
N ILE A 3 -5.95 18.57 6.13
CA ILE A 3 -4.54 18.39 6.46
C ILE A 3 -4.11 19.28 7.63
N ASP A 4 -4.53 20.55 7.67
CA ASP A 4 -4.20 21.45 8.79
C ASP A 4 -4.81 20.98 10.12
N ARG A 5 -6.00 20.36 10.06
CA ARG A 5 -6.65 19.81 11.25
C ARG A 5 -5.89 18.59 11.78
N ILE A 6 -5.36 17.74 10.89
CA ILE A 6 -4.59 16.54 11.25
C ILE A 6 -3.27 16.93 11.96
N LEU A 7 -2.60 17.99 11.49
CA LEU A 7 -1.34 18.46 12.08
C LEU A 7 -1.51 18.96 13.52
N VAL A 8 -2.59 19.71 13.80
CA VAL A 8 -2.86 20.25 15.15
C VAL A 8 -3.20 19.15 16.17
N PHE A 9 -3.82 18.04 15.74
CA PHE A 9 -4.05 16.89 16.62
C PHE A 9 -2.76 16.12 16.94
N HIS A 10 -1.81 16.09 16.01
CA HIS A 10 -0.54 15.38 16.20
C HIS A 10 0.34 16.02 17.28
N GLU A 11 0.34 17.35 17.36
CA GLU A 11 1.15 18.11 18.33
C GLU A 11 0.63 17.97 19.78
N ARG A 12 -0.68 17.75 19.96
CA ARG A 12 -1.31 17.64 21.30
C ARG A 12 -1.28 16.24 21.92
N THR A 13 -0.90 15.21 21.16
CA THR A 13 -0.99 13.81 21.59
C THR A 13 0.39 13.20 21.87
N GLN A 14 1.35 14.02 22.33
CA GLN A 14 2.66 13.59 22.81
C GLN A 14 2.59 12.94 24.20
N MET A 15 1.81 11.87 24.33
CA MET A 15 2.00 10.82 25.33
C MET A 15 1.32 9.54 24.84
N PRO A 16 2.03 8.40 24.84
CA PRO A 16 1.34 7.13 25.00
C PRO A 16 1.79 6.46 26.29
N LEU A 17 0.85 6.36 27.25
CA LEU A 17 0.69 5.10 27.95
C LEU A 17 0.46 4.05 26.87
N SER A 18 1.47 3.22 26.63
CA SER A 18 1.43 2.10 25.70
C SER A 18 0.27 1.17 26.08
N SER A 19 -0.89 1.37 25.45
CA SER A 19 -1.96 0.39 25.50
C SER A 19 -1.41 -0.87 24.84
N PRO A 20 -1.45 -2.05 25.50
CA PRO A 20 -0.93 -3.26 24.90
C PRO A 20 -1.70 -3.51 23.60
N ALA A 21 -0.96 -3.65 22.49
CA ALA A 21 -1.53 -4.00 21.20
C ALA A 21 -2.43 -5.22 21.39
N ARG A 22 -3.71 -5.11 21.04
CA ARG A 22 -4.61 -6.25 21.14
C ARG A 22 -4.16 -7.29 20.12
N LEU A 23 -4.25 -8.57 20.49
CA LEU A 23 -3.89 -9.67 19.60
C LEU A 23 -4.67 -9.52 18.29
N GLY A 24 -3.96 -9.38 17.16
CA GLY A 24 -4.60 -9.21 15.86
C GLY A 24 -4.81 -7.75 15.42
N GLU A 25 -4.28 -6.77 16.15
CA GLU A 25 -4.17 -5.37 15.70
C GLU A 25 -2.72 -5.00 15.40
N GLN A 26 -2.54 -4.16 14.38
CA GLN A 26 -1.25 -3.59 13.98
C GLN A 26 -1.35 -2.07 14.03
N GLU A 27 -0.27 -1.43 14.48
CA GLU A 27 -0.14 0.03 14.46
C GLU A 27 0.01 0.52 13.01
N LEU A 28 -0.71 1.58 12.65
CA LEU A 28 -0.74 2.11 11.28
C LEU A 28 0.66 2.54 10.81
N PHE A 29 1.36 3.28 11.66
CA PHE A 29 2.79 3.56 11.53
C PHE A 29 3.40 3.70 12.93
N PRO A 30 4.70 3.42 13.11
CA PRO A 30 5.35 3.41 14.42
C PRO A 30 5.14 4.71 15.20
N GLY A 31 4.64 4.61 16.43
CA GLY A 31 4.46 5.74 17.35
C GLY A 31 3.21 6.60 17.12
N SER A 32 2.31 6.18 16.25
CA SER A 32 1.03 6.85 16.00
C SER A 32 0.00 6.65 17.12
N GLY A 33 0.09 5.55 17.88
CA GLY A 33 -0.95 5.11 18.81
C GLY A 33 -2.26 4.68 18.13
N LEU A 34 -2.28 4.60 16.78
CA LEU A 34 -3.45 4.23 15.98
C LEU A 34 -3.37 2.77 15.58
N TYR A 35 -4.24 1.94 16.18
CA TYR A 35 -4.27 0.50 15.94
C TYR A 35 -5.47 0.10 15.09
N LEU A 36 -5.23 -0.83 14.15
CA LEU A 36 -6.26 -1.36 13.25
C LEU A 36 -6.11 -2.89 13.15
N PRO A 37 -7.22 -3.62 12.97
CA PRO A 37 -7.12 -5.05 12.67
C PRO A 37 -6.34 -5.33 11.38
N HIS A 38 -5.53 -6.39 11.38
CA HIS A 38 -4.68 -6.75 10.23
C HIS A 38 -5.48 -6.91 8.93
N TYR A 39 -6.67 -7.52 9.00
CA TYR A 39 -7.51 -7.74 7.80
C TYR A 39 -7.95 -6.41 7.16
N LYS A 40 -8.17 -5.37 7.97
CA LYS A 40 -8.60 -4.06 7.48
C LYS A 40 -7.43 -3.33 6.81
N LEU A 41 -6.25 -3.40 7.41
CA LEU A 41 -5.02 -2.90 6.79
C LEU A 41 -4.73 -3.61 5.47
N ALA A 42 -4.85 -4.94 5.44
CA ALA A 42 -4.67 -5.72 4.21
C ALA A 42 -5.66 -5.30 3.10
N SER A 43 -6.93 -5.10 3.45
CA SER A 43 -7.96 -4.61 2.50
C SER A 43 -7.61 -3.23 1.96
N MET A 44 -7.20 -2.29 2.82
CA MET A 44 -6.81 -0.94 2.40
C MET A 44 -5.57 -0.94 1.49
N LEU A 45 -4.57 -1.78 1.81
CA LEU A 45 -3.39 -1.94 0.98
C LEU A 45 -3.73 -2.57 -0.38
N GLN A 46 -4.67 -3.52 -0.40
CA GLN A 46 -5.15 -4.12 -1.64
C GLN A 46 -5.88 -3.09 -2.52
N GLU A 47 -6.78 -2.30 -1.95
CA GLU A 47 -7.49 -1.23 -2.68
C GLU A 47 -6.51 -0.19 -3.24
N LEU A 48 -5.57 0.27 -2.41
CA LEU A 48 -4.54 1.21 -2.84
C LEU A 48 -3.68 0.62 -3.97
N PHE A 49 -3.31 -0.65 -3.89
CA PHE A 49 -2.57 -1.34 -4.94
C PHE A 49 -3.32 -1.30 -6.28
N HIS A 50 -4.62 -1.63 -6.29
CA HIS A 50 -5.43 -1.57 -7.51
C HIS A 50 -5.51 -0.15 -8.09
N LEU A 51 -5.77 0.85 -7.24
CA LEU A 51 -5.83 2.25 -7.66
C LEU A 51 -4.52 2.76 -8.27
N LEU A 52 -3.38 2.39 -7.69
CA LEU A 52 -2.07 2.75 -8.22
C LEU A 52 -1.82 2.10 -9.59
N PHE A 53 -2.21 0.84 -9.76
CA PHE A 53 -2.07 0.17 -11.05
C PHE A 53 -2.95 0.80 -12.13
N GLU A 54 -4.21 1.10 -11.83
CA GLU A 54 -5.13 1.78 -12.75
C GLU A 54 -4.67 3.20 -13.11
N HIS A 55 -4.00 3.89 -12.19
CA HIS A 55 -3.49 5.24 -12.45
C HIS A 55 -2.26 5.25 -13.37
N PHE A 56 -1.34 4.29 -13.21
CA PHE A 56 -0.05 4.28 -13.92
C PHE A 56 -0.02 3.37 -15.15
N PHE A 57 -1.01 2.51 -15.33
CA PHE A 57 -1.14 1.60 -16.46
C PHE A 57 -2.54 1.72 -17.07
N SER A 58 -2.61 1.83 -18.39
CA SER A 58 -3.87 1.77 -19.11
C SER A 58 -4.47 0.36 -19.08
N GLU A 59 -5.76 0.23 -19.41
CA GLU A 59 -6.40 -1.08 -19.58
C GLU A 59 -5.65 -1.95 -20.60
N GLU A 60 -5.19 -1.35 -21.70
CA GLU A 60 -4.36 -2.03 -22.69
C GLU A 60 -3.05 -2.50 -22.08
N ASP A 61 -2.39 -1.70 -21.24
CA ASP A 61 -1.18 -2.06 -20.50
C ASP A 61 -1.38 -3.26 -19.57
N LEU A 62 -2.56 -3.38 -18.95
CA LEU A 62 -2.85 -4.46 -18.02
C LEU A 62 -3.31 -5.75 -18.73
N ASN A 63 -3.90 -5.63 -19.91
CA ASN A 63 -4.40 -6.78 -20.66
C ASN A 63 -3.26 -7.71 -21.08
N GLY A 64 -3.38 -8.99 -20.71
CA GLY A 64 -2.37 -10.01 -21.00
C GLY A 64 -1.00 -9.74 -20.36
N ALA A 65 -0.90 -8.87 -19.35
CA ALA A 65 0.37 -8.49 -18.75
C ALA A 65 0.72 -9.29 -17.50
N VAL A 66 2.01 -9.28 -17.13
CA VAL A 66 2.53 -9.74 -15.84
C VAL A 66 3.32 -8.62 -15.17
N ALA A 67 3.10 -8.40 -13.87
CA ALA A 67 3.84 -7.42 -13.09
C ALA A 67 5.31 -7.82 -12.90
N PHE A 68 5.59 -9.11 -12.82
CA PHE A 68 6.94 -9.66 -12.65
C PHE A 68 7.19 -10.81 -13.61
N GLY A 69 8.42 -10.93 -14.06
CA GLY A 69 8.87 -12.07 -14.86
C GLY A 69 10.39 -12.18 -14.82
N LYS A 70 10.91 -13.39 -14.60
CA LYS A 70 12.28 -13.73 -15.02
C LYS A 70 12.22 -14.09 -16.51
N ARG A 71 13.24 -13.70 -17.30
CA ARG A 71 13.38 -14.18 -18.69
C ARG A 71 13.19 -15.71 -18.70
N GLY A 72 12.24 -16.21 -19.51
CA GLY A 72 11.92 -17.64 -19.63
C GLY A 72 10.85 -18.20 -18.69
N LYS A 73 10.24 -17.40 -17.79
CA LYS A 73 9.07 -17.79 -16.96
C LYS A 73 7.81 -16.98 -17.26
N VAL A 74 7.87 -16.10 -18.24
CA VAL A 74 6.71 -15.31 -18.68
C VAL A 74 5.91 -16.20 -19.62
N PRO A 75 4.61 -16.42 -19.37
CA PRO A 75 3.77 -17.21 -20.27
C PRO A 75 3.79 -16.63 -21.69
N ASP A 76 3.73 -17.50 -22.70
CA ASP A 76 3.77 -17.08 -24.09
C ASP A 76 2.65 -16.09 -24.40
N GLY A 77 3.01 -15.03 -25.14
CA GLY A 77 2.09 -13.95 -25.50
C GLY A 77 1.83 -12.93 -24.38
N LYS A 78 2.37 -13.12 -23.17
CA LYS A 78 2.25 -12.11 -22.10
C LYS A 78 3.36 -11.08 -22.14
N LYS A 79 2.97 -9.82 -21.94
CA LYS A 79 3.92 -8.70 -21.80
C LYS A 79 4.32 -8.50 -20.34
N ILE A 80 5.56 -8.07 -20.13
CA ILE A 80 6.03 -7.65 -18.80
C ILE A 80 5.75 -6.15 -18.67
N LEU A 81 5.14 -5.74 -17.56
CA LEU A 81 4.94 -4.32 -17.25
C LEU A 81 6.27 -3.60 -17.05
N ASP A 82 6.27 -2.27 -17.23
CA ASP A 82 7.47 -1.46 -16.99
C ASP A 82 7.96 -1.66 -15.55
N ARG A 83 9.17 -2.21 -15.44
CA ARG A 83 9.73 -2.62 -14.16
C ARG A 83 9.90 -1.44 -13.20
N ARG A 84 10.28 -0.26 -13.69
CA ARG A 84 10.49 0.90 -12.82
C ARG A 84 9.18 1.36 -12.19
N ARG A 85 8.09 1.39 -12.96
CA ARG A 85 6.75 1.70 -12.45
C ARG A 85 6.26 0.65 -11.44
N VAL A 86 6.43 -0.63 -11.76
CA VAL A 86 6.07 -1.72 -10.84
C VAL A 86 6.87 -1.64 -9.54
N ASP A 87 8.19 -1.46 -9.61
CA ASP A 87 9.06 -1.34 -8.43
C ASP A 87 8.67 -0.11 -7.58
N GLY A 88 8.30 1.01 -8.22
CA GLY A 88 7.79 2.21 -7.54
C GLY A 88 6.47 1.98 -6.79
N ILE A 89 5.50 1.25 -7.38
CA ILE A 89 4.23 0.91 -6.70
C ILE A 89 4.46 -0.05 -5.55
N MET A 90 5.42 -0.96 -5.68
CA MET A 90 5.73 -1.99 -4.68
C MET A 90 6.68 -1.48 -3.59
N CYS A 91 7.15 -0.24 -3.68
CA CYS A 91 8.17 0.34 -2.81
C CYS A 91 9.41 -0.57 -2.67
N LYS A 92 9.89 -1.11 -3.80
CA LYS A 92 11.06 -2.00 -3.89
C LYS A 92 12.33 -1.30 -4.35
#